data_AF-A0A2T9Y8J2-F1
#
_entry.id   AF-A0A2T9Y8J2-F1
#
_cell.length_a   1.000
_cell.length_b   1.000
_cell.length_c   1.000
_cell.angle_alpha   90.00
_cell.angle_beta   90.00
_cell.angle_gamma   90.00
#
_symmetry.space_group_name_H-M   'P 1'
#
loop_
_entity.id
_entity.type
_entity.pdbx_description
1 polymer ?
#
loop_
_entity_poly.entity_id
_entity_poly.type
_entity_poly.pdbx_seq_one_letter_code
_entity_poly.pdbx_strand_id
1 'polypeptide(L)'
;MRFYMRLPLTTQVSLMDLVESSGSQNNSWLLEKLLSLTQQRQNLRLKLKEQDKIVDYYGAYSLYETVKRYIDELDSLEQLVAQNPSVIITNKVVFIWKSALVESSLGGTSGFYAKKIREVAKSANKMAQSAASFATKPKYDTKQKYDIETKSIDSFDMVLVSSNESSPKANESTEPNNLVASPFDQKKAQNPDIKFEKANVLLVLGISKLLIAYTCFDRFEIYIDSDSSYLMLPNQKDHVEKSNSISNGFKKFSGIKNIFPFAKHAIDIKKTGIQSISHEKNGTGTTKTNGKDSNGISDDSDNEQGMLRAVQELRESAGIFEYILTEYSSKIQNITITNSDLNCTVLLILQKLSLADADRLMAGKAVRQKLTPHNISRMLLSVSEQYDQVLELAKTMRLDAVQSLSSEFKNNIKMSQQYVFALALVFLAKMSFEKNEFGFAVGYIKEARSILRKLYDSQTSMSPSKLLSYKGSSSKTGANSLAFSGNDGGSGRYSLSSNRDGYGGMSSYSSNPYKALLVQVESLFALYTRNNDTIGFEPVPDSNEIRARIPLGRPFNQLVEYKPPQISTLLLNDNELGSHQHEGGEKQELLF
;
A
#
# COMPACT_ATOMS: atom_id res chain seq x y z
N MET A 1 -7.82 6.17 -0.47
CA MET A 1 -6.63 5.34 -0.23
C MET A 1 -6.36 5.25 1.27
N ARG A 2 -6.09 4.06 1.83
CA ARG A 2 -5.62 3.96 3.23
C ARG A 2 -4.24 4.61 3.34
N PHE A 3 -3.91 5.21 4.47
CA PHE A 3 -2.68 5.98 4.67
C PHE A 3 -1.39 5.24 4.23
N TYR A 4 -1.31 3.94 4.48
CA TYR A 4 -0.15 3.10 4.16
C TYR A 4 -0.05 2.68 2.68
N MET A 5 -0.96 3.13 1.82
CA MET A 5 -0.90 2.92 0.37
C MET A 5 -0.30 4.10 -0.38
N ARG A 6 0.13 5.15 0.33
CA ARG A 6 0.85 6.26 -0.29
C ARG A 6 2.19 5.75 -0.80
N LEU A 7 2.46 6.03 -2.06
CA LEU A 7 3.68 5.67 -2.77
C LEU A 7 4.72 6.78 -2.58
N PRO A 8 6.00 6.42 -2.38
CA PRO A 8 7.08 7.41 -2.32
C PRO A 8 7.15 8.21 -3.62
N LEU A 9 7.54 9.48 -3.51
CA LEU A 9 7.61 10.39 -4.65
C LEU A 9 9.06 10.64 -5.06
N THR A 10 9.32 10.72 -6.36
CA THR A 10 10.67 11.00 -6.87
C THR A 10 10.80 12.39 -7.51
N THR A 11 11.99 12.98 -7.44
CA THR A 11 12.30 14.27 -8.10
C THR A 11 12.61 14.09 -9.58
N GLN A 12 12.69 15.21 -10.32
CA GLN A 12 13.23 15.16 -11.68
C GLN A 12 14.72 14.87 -11.61
N VAL A 13 15.18 13.95 -12.43
CA VAL A 13 16.60 13.61 -12.57
C VAL A 13 16.82 13.28 -14.05
N SER A 14 17.85 13.88 -14.65
CA SER A 14 18.33 13.51 -15.98
C SER A 14 19.27 12.32 -15.84
N LEU A 15 19.08 11.28 -16.65
CA LEU A 15 19.94 10.08 -16.61
C LEU A 15 21.02 10.11 -17.70
N MET A 16 21.19 11.23 -18.40
CA MET A 16 22.16 11.33 -19.49
C MET A 16 23.60 11.14 -19.02
N ASP A 17 23.90 11.52 -17.77
CA ASP A 17 25.23 11.35 -17.16
C ASP A 17 25.34 10.06 -16.33
N LEU A 18 24.33 9.18 -16.38
CA LEU A 18 24.31 7.95 -15.56
C LEU A 18 25.42 6.98 -15.95
N VAL A 19 25.90 7.06 -17.19
CA VAL A 19 26.87 6.12 -17.75
C VAL A 19 27.99 6.88 -18.47
N GLU A 20 29.23 6.49 -18.20
CA GLU A 20 30.42 6.97 -18.89
C GLU A 20 30.98 5.88 -19.79
N SER A 21 31.45 6.28 -20.97
CA SER A 21 32.20 5.43 -21.89
C SER A 21 33.64 5.90 -21.94
N SER A 22 34.58 5.00 -21.69
CA SER A 22 36.02 5.30 -21.80
C SER A 22 36.54 5.25 -23.24
N GLY A 23 35.77 4.71 -24.19
CA GLY A 23 36.15 4.63 -25.61
C GLY A 23 35.65 5.82 -26.43
N SER A 24 36.42 6.26 -27.43
CA SER A 24 36.03 7.30 -28.41
C SER A 24 34.99 6.82 -29.44
N GLN A 25 34.44 5.62 -29.26
CA GLN A 25 33.40 5.12 -30.14
C GLN A 25 32.08 5.88 -29.90
N ASN A 26 31.43 6.26 -31.00
CA ASN A 26 30.11 6.88 -30.97
C ASN A 26 29.08 5.89 -30.42
N ASN A 27 28.80 5.95 -29.11
CA ASN A 27 27.80 5.10 -28.46
C ASN A 27 26.37 5.64 -28.67
N SER A 28 25.97 5.79 -29.94
CA SER A 28 24.62 6.29 -30.29
C SER A 28 23.51 5.45 -29.66
N TRP A 29 23.69 4.13 -29.59
CA TRP A 29 22.72 3.21 -28.98
C TRP A 29 22.57 3.42 -27.47
N LEU A 30 23.66 3.75 -26.77
CA LEU A 30 23.64 4.00 -25.33
C LEU A 30 22.89 5.30 -25.04
N LEU A 31 23.11 6.32 -25.87
CA LEU A 31 22.40 7.60 -25.76
C LEU A 31 20.89 7.41 -25.95
N GLU A 32 20.48 6.62 -26.94
CA GLU A 32 19.07 6.27 -27.17
C GLU A 32 18.48 5.52 -25.97
N LYS A 33 19.23 4.58 -25.40
CA LYS A 33 18.81 3.84 -24.19
C LYS A 33 18.63 4.75 -22.98
N LEU A 34 19.57 5.68 -22.74
CA LEU A 34 19.49 6.64 -21.63
C LEU A 34 18.34 7.65 -21.83
N LEU A 35 18.04 8.04 -23.08
CA LEU A 35 16.89 8.87 -23.41
C LEU A 35 15.58 8.14 -23.10
N SER A 36 15.44 6.89 -23.55
CA SER A 36 14.27 6.04 -23.25
C SER A 36 14.09 5.87 -21.74
N LEU A 37 15.16 5.54 -21.02
CA LEU A 37 15.13 5.37 -19.56
C LEU A 37 14.71 6.67 -18.85
N THR A 38 15.22 7.82 -19.30
CA THR A 38 14.84 9.14 -18.77
C THR A 38 13.35 9.42 -19.00
N GLN A 39 12.83 9.08 -20.19
CA GLN A 39 11.41 9.22 -20.51
C GLN A 39 10.53 8.32 -19.63
N GLN A 40 10.89 7.04 -19.45
CA GLN A 40 10.15 6.12 -18.59
C GLN A 40 10.14 6.58 -17.13
N ARG A 41 11.29 7.05 -16.62
CA ARG A 41 11.38 7.62 -15.27
C ARG A 41 10.46 8.83 -15.11
N GLN A 42 10.39 9.70 -16.10
CA GLN A 42 9.51 10.86 -16.08
C GLN A 42 8.03 10.45 -16.13
N ASN A 43 7.67 9.44 -16.93
CA ASN A 43 6.31 8.87 -16.95
C ASN A 43 5.91 8.31 -15.58
N LEU A 44 6.80 7.51 -14.96
CA LEU A 44 6.62 7.01 -13.60
C LEU A 44 6.36 8.15 -12.62
N ARG A 45 7.21 9.18 -12.62
CA ARG A 45 7.07 10.34 -11.74
C ARG A 45 5.72 11.06 -11.91
N LEU A 46 5.25 11.22 -13.15
CA LEU A 46 3.94 11.84 -13.41
C LEU A 46 2.81 11.00 -12.83
N LYS A 47 2.83 9.68 -13.04
CA LYS A 47 1.85 8.75 -12.45
C LYS A 47 1.87 8.75 -10.92
N LEU A 48 3.06 8.80 -10.32
CA LEU A 48 3.21 8.90 -8.86
C LEU A 48 2.64 10.20 -8.28
N LYS A 49 2.67 11.32 -9.02
CA LYS A 49 2.00 12.57 -8.59
C LYS A 49 0.48 12.48 -8.68
N GLU A 50 -0.04 11.61 -9.54
CA GLU A 50 -1.47 11.39 -9.75
C GLU A 50 -2.05 10.30 -8.86
N GLN A 51 -1.23 9.66 -8.01
CA GLN A 51 -1.64 8.51 -7.20
C GLN A 51 -2.89 8.76 -6.33
N ASP A 52 -3.08 9.98 -5.82
CA ASP A 52 -4.24 10.35 -5.00
C ASP A 52 -5.57 10.33 -5.79
N LYS A 53 -5.49 10.33 -7.12
CA LYS A 53 -6.65 10.24 -8.04
C LYS A 53 -7.00 8.79 -8.40
N ILE A 54 -6.17 7.82 -8.00
CA ILE A 54 -6.43 6.40 -8.29
C ILE A 54 -7.55 5.94 -7.36
N VAL A 55 -8.72 5.70 -7.94
CA VAL A 55 -9.92 5.22 -7.23
C VAL A 55 -10.32 3.81 -7.65
N ASP A 56 -9.83 3.34 -8.79
CA ASP A 56 -10.28 2.10 -9.43
C ASP A 56 -9.11 1.18 -9.79
N TYR A 57 -9.48 -0.05 -10.16
CA TYR A 57 -8.56 -1.09 -10.57
C TYR A 57 -7.71 -0.67 -11.78
N TYR A 58 -8.29 -0.01 -12.78
CA TYR A 58 -7.59 0.40 -13.98
C TYR A 58 -6.51 1.46 -13.72
N GLY A 59 -6.79 2.44 -12.85
CA GLY A 59 -5.80 3.40 -12.41
C GLY A 59 -4.63 2.75 -11.67
N ALA A 60 -4.92 1.79 -10.79
CA ALA A 60 -3.91 1.03 -10.06
C ALA A 60 -3.04 0.18 -10.99
N TYR A 61 -3.67 -0.51 -11.95
CA TYR A 61 -2.99 -1.31 -12.96
C TYR A 61 -2.13 -0.46 -13.91
N SER A 62 -2.62 0.70 -14.33
CA SER A 62 -1.86 1.64 -15.17
C SER A 62 -0.59 2.14 -14.47
N LEU A 63 -0.67 2.41 -13.16
CA LEU A 63 0.50 2.75 -12.36
C LEU A 63 1.48 1.57 -12.33
N TYR A 64 1.02 0.37 -11.97
CA TYR A 64 1.84 -0.84 -11.93
C TYR A 64 2.58 -1.08 -13.25
N GLU A 65 1.90 -1.00 -14.39
CA GLU A 65 2.50 -1.17 -15.71
C GLU A 65 3.59 -0.13 -15.99
N THR A 66 3.37 1.12 -15.56
CA THR A 66 4.37 2.19 -15.71
C THR A 66 5.61 1.93 -14.86
N VAL A 67 5.42 1.47 -13.63
CA VAL A 67 6.51 1.10 -12.71
C VAL A 67 7.30 -0.08 -13.27
N LYS A 68 6.59 -1.12 -13.72
CA LYS A 68 7.19 -2.33 -14.29
C LYS A 68 8.07 -2.02 -15.49
N ARG A 69 7.56 -1.24 -16.46
CA ARG A 69 8.35 -0.84 -17.64
C ARG A 69 9.64 -0.10 -17.25
N TYR A 70 9.59 0.74 -16.22
CA TYR A 70 10.79 1.43 -15.77
C TYR A 70 11.81 0.49 -15.11
N ILE A 71 11.35 -0.52 -14.36
CA ILE A 71 12.23 -1.57 -13.80
C ILE A 71 12.85 -2.38 -14.92
N ASP A 72 12.07 -2.80 -15.91
CA ASP A 72 12.55 -3.59 -17.05
C ASP A 72 13.65 -2.82 -17.83
N GLU A 73 13.50 -1.50 -17.98
CA GLU A 73 14.51 -0.64 -18.59
C GLU A 73 15.78 -0.48 -17.72
N LEU A 74 15.65 -0.42 -16.39
CA LEU A 74 16.79 -0.40 -15.47
C LEU A 74 17.56 -1.73 -15.51
N ASP A 75 16.86 -2.86 -15.47
CA ASP A 75 17.45 -4.20 -15.59
C ASP A 75 18.20 -4.36 -16.92
N SER A 76 17.59 -3.87 -18.00
CA SER A 76 18.21 -3.87 -19.33
C SER A 76 19.47 -3.01 -19.38
N LEU A 77 19.49 -1.84 -18.72
CA LEU A 77 20.70 -1.02 -18.64
C LEU A 77 21.82 -1.74 -17.85
N GLU A 78 21.51 -2.32 -16.70
CA GLU A 78 22.50 -3.05 -15.88
C GLU A 78 23.13 -4.22 -16.66
N GLN A 79 22.32 -4.96 -17.42
CA GLN A 79 22.81 -6.04 -18.25
C GLN A 79 23.71 -5.54 -19.38
N LEU A 80 23.35 -4.44 -20.05
CA LEU A 80 24.16 -3.83 -21.10
C LEU A 80 25.51 -3.36 -20.56
N VAL A 81 25.53 -2.76 -19.38
CA VAL A 81 26.77 -2.36 -18.68
C VAL A 81 27.60 -3.60 -18.32
N ALA A 82 26.98 -4.66 -17.82
CA ALA A 82 27.68 -5.90 -17.49
C ALA A 82 28.31 -6.59 -18.71
N GLN A 83 27.69 -6.47 -19.88
CA GLN A 83 28.18 -7.02 -21.15
C GLN A 83 29.28 -6.16 -21.79
N ASN A 84 29.38 -4.87 -21.44
CA ASN A 84 30.30 -3.92 -22.06
C ASN A 84 31.24 -3.30 -21.02
N PRO A 85 32.44 -3.87 -20.78
CA PRO A 85 33.36 -3.40 -19.74
C PRO A 85 33.87 -1.95 -19.92
N SER A 86 33.77 -1.39 -21.12
CA SER A 86 34.11 0.01 -21.43
C SER A 86 33.08 1.02 -20.91
N VAL A 87 31.91 0.53 -20.51
CA VAL A 87 30.76 1.30 -20.10
C VAL A 87 30.61 1.15 -18.59
N ILE A 88 30.65 2.27 -17.85
CA ILE A 88 30.62 2.26 -16.38
C ILE A 88 29.47 3.14 -15.89
N ILE A 89 28.67 2.62 -14.95
CA ILE A 89 27.64 3.42 -14.26
C ILE A 89 28.35 4.42 -13.34
N THR A 90 28.07 5.70 -13.53
CA THR A 90 28.68 6.79 -12.77
C THR A 90 27.85 7.14 -11.56
N ASN A 91 28.50 7.79 -10.58
CA ASN A 91 27.84 8.37 -9.41
C ASN A 91 27.52 9.87 -9.60
N LYS A 92 27.54 10.39 -10.83
CA LYS A 92 27.25 11.81 -11.11
C LYS A 92 25.78 12.14 -10.97
N VAL A 93 24.92 11.16 -11.18
CA VAL A 93 23.46 11.29 -11.07
C VAL A 93 23.05 10.95 -9.64
N VAL A 94 22.35 11.87 -8.97
CA VAL A 94 21.83 11.65 -7.61
C VAL A 94 20.33 11.41 -7.67
N PHE A 95 19.89 10.24 -7.24
CA PHE A 95 18.48 9.88 -7.11
C PHE A 95 17.92 10.42 -5.80
N ILE A 96 16.76 11.08 -5.85
CA ILE A 96 16.12 11.67 -4.66
C ILE A 96 14.69 11.18 -4.56
N TRP A 97 14.39 10.51 -3.44
CA TRP A 97 13.08 9.97 -3.10
C TRP A 97 12.54 10.61 -1.83
N LYS A 98 11.25 10.91 -1.81
CA LYS A 98 10.52 11.41 -0.66
C LYS A 98 9.71 10.28 -0.06
N SER A 99 9.97 9.98 1.21
CA SER A 99 9.24 8.95 1.96
C SER A 99 7.74 9.27 2.02
N ALA A 100 6.93 8.22 1.89
CA ALA A 100 5.49 8.27 2.02
C ALA A 100 4.98 7.80 3.38
N LEU A 101 5.71 6.89 4.04
CA LEU A 101 5.26 6.24 5.28
C LEU A 101 5.74 6.96 6.53
N VAL A 102 6.87 7.65 6.45
CA VAL A 102 7.48 8.31 7.60
C VAL A 102 6.95 9.73 7.74
N GLU A 103 5.99 9.91 8.64
CA GLU A 103 5.65 11.23 9.10
C GLU A 103 6.74 11.74 10.03
N SER A 104 7.38 12.85 9.65
CA SER A 104 8.04 13.67 10.66
C SER A 104 6.98 14.01 11.70
N SER A 105 7.10 13.57 12.97
CA SER A 105 6.16 13.95 14.04
C SER A 105 6.08 15.48 14.18
N LEU A 106 7.16 16.16 13.80
CA LEU A 106 7.22 17.61 13.68
C LEU A 106 6.38 18.17 12.51
N GLY A 107 5.89 17.42 11.53
CA GLY A 107 5.29 17.97 10.31
C GLY A 107 4.03 18.80 10.52
N GLY A 108 3.25 18.52 11.57
CA GLY A 108 2.08 19.32 11.94
C GLY A 108 2.42 20.62 12.67
N THR A 109 3.52 20.65 13.42
CA THR A 109 3.94 21.81 14.23
C THR A 109 5.11 22.57 13.61
N SER A 110 6.01 21.93 12.90
CA SER A 110 7.15 22.48 12.17
C SER A 110 6.75 23.21 10.91
N GLY A 111 5.65 22.85 10.25
CA GLY A 111 5.04 23.74 9.27
C GLY A 111 4.69 25.09 9.90
N PHE A 112 4.18 25.05 11.14
CA PHE A 112 3.86 26.23 11.93
C PHE A 112 5.11 26.97 12.42
N TYR A 113 6.10 26.27 12.99
CA TYR A 113 7.35 26.86 13.48
C TYR A 113 8.26 27.34 12.35
N ALA A 114 8.41 26.60 11.26
CA ALA A 114 9.16 27.03 10.08
C ALA A 114 8.46 28.19 9.38
N LYS A 115 7.12 28.22 9.33
CA LYS A 115 6.38 29.40 8.86
C LYS A 115 6.59 30.59 9.80
N LYS A 116 6.53 30.39 11.11
CA LYS A 116 6.78 31.43 12.11
C LYS A 116 8.21 31.95 12.06
N ILE A 117 9.22 31.07 11.96
CA ILE A 117 10.63 31.43 11.79
C ILE A 117 10.83 32.17 10.46
N ARG A 118 10.19 31.73 9.37
CA ARG A 118 10.26 32.41 8.07
C ARG A 118 9.53 33.76 8.08
N GLU A 119 8.43 33.90 8.83
CA GLU A 119 7.74 35.18 9.05
C GLU A 119 8.55 36.13 9.93
N VAL A 120 9.22 35.61 10.98
CA VAL A 120 10.17 36.36 11.82
C VAL A 120 11.38 36.80 11.00
N ALA A 121 11.94 35.93 10.15
CA ALA A 121 13.05 36.29 9.26
C ALA A 121 12.63 37.32 8.20
N LYS A 122 11.42 37.20 7.63
CA LYS A 122 10.87 38.20 6.70
C LYS A 122 10.60 39.54 7.36
N SER A 123 10.12 39.56 8.61
CA SER A 123 9.91 40.80 9.36
C SER A 123 11.25 41.43 9.78
N ALA A 124 12.24 40.63 10.18
CA ALA A 124 13.60 41.10 10.45
C ALA A 124 14.26 41.70 9.20
N ASN A 125 14.11 41.09 8.02
CA ASN A 125 14.62 41.68 6.76
C ASN A 125 13.89 42.97 6.38
N LYS A 126 12.58 43.08 6.62
CA LYS A 126 11.85 44.35 6.42
C LYS A 126 12.31 45.43 7.40
N MET A 127 12.62 45.07 8.65
CA MET A 127 13.19 46.00 9.63
C MET A 127 14.61 46.43 9.24
N ALA A 128 15.45 45.52 8.75
CA ALA A 128 16.79 45.84 8.26
C ALA A 128 16.75 46.75 7.01
N GLN A 129 15.82 46.51 6.08
CA GLN A 129 15.64 47.35 4.89
C GLN A 129 15.11 48.75 5.22
N SER A 130 14.23 48.87 6.24
CA SER A 130 13.75 50.18 6.70
C SER A 130 14.77 50.93 7.57
N ALA A 131 15.64 50.23 8.28
CA ALA A 131 16.78 50.83 8.98
C ALA A 131 17.87 51.32 8.00
N ALA A 132 18.11 50.60 6.91
CA ALA A 132 19.05 51.01 5.86
C ALA A 132 18.62 52.30 5.12
N SER A 133 17.31 52.59 5.05
CA SER A 133 16.80 53.84 4.48
C SER A 133 16.89 55.07 5.41
N PHE A 134 17.29 54.89 6.68
CA PHE A 134 17.43 55.97 7.65
C PHE A 134 18.89 56.28 8.07
N ALA A 135 19.88 55.58 7.49
CA ALA A 135 21.28 55.84 7.76
C ALA A 135 21.75 57.13 7.06
N THR A 136 21.44 58.27 7.66
CA THR A 136 22.16 59.53 7.43
C THR A 136 23.59 59.36 7.93
N LYS A 137 24.57 59.70 7.07
CA LYS A 137 26.01 59.59 7.31
C LYS A 137 26.40 60.24 8.65
N PRO A 138 26.99 59.51 9.63
CA PRO A 138 27.68 60.15 10.73
C PRO A 138 29.11 60.50 10.30
N LYS A 139 29.51 61.74 10.61
CA LYS A 139 30.91 62.19 10.59
C LYS A 139 31.65 61.57 11.78
N TYR A 140 32.92 61.25 11.54
CA TYR A 140 33.96 60.82 12.48
C TYR A 140 33.91 61.49 13.87
N ASP A 141 34.25 60.75 14.93
CA ASP A 141 35.53 60.99 15.62
C ASP A 141 35.97 59.93 16.66
N THR A 142 37.27 59.63 16.60
CA THR A 142 38.23 59.42 17.71
C THR A 142 38.11 58.25 18.73
N LYS A 143 39.14 57.38 18.63
CA LYS A 143 39.93 56.66 19.67
C LYS A 143 39.21 56.10 20.91
N GLN A 144 39.29 54.79 21.10
CA GLN A 144 39.72 54.23 22.38
C GLN A 144 40.35 52.84 22.23
N LYS A 145 41.54 52.74 22.85
CA LYS A 145 42.42 51.58 22.97
C LYS A 145 41.93 50.75 24.17
N TYR A 146 41.75 49.46 24.00
CA TYR A 146 41.74 48.52 25.13
C TYR A 146 42.50 47.26 24.75
N ASP A 147 43.56 47.01 25.52
CA ASP A 147 44.31 45.78 25.57
C ASP A 147 43.49 44.71 26.30
N ILE A 148 43.35 43.53 25.72
CA ILE A 148 42.91 42.33 26.44
C ILE A 148 43.88 41.20 26.13
N GLU A 149 44.50 40.75 27.23
CA GLU A 149 45.47 39.68 27.34
C GLU A 149 44.93 38.34 26.83
N THR A 150 45.70 37.71 25.96
CA THR A 150 45.55 36.30 25.58
C THR A 150 46.35 35.44 26.56
N LYS A 151 45.65 34.58 27.32
CA LYS A 151 46.27 33.48 28.07
C LYS A 151 46.39 32.25 27.18
N SER A 152 47.62 31.76 27.12
CA SER A 152 48.15 30.54 26.53
C SER A 152 47.56 29.26 27.12
N ILE A 153 47.22 28.29 26.26
CA ILE A 153 47.21 26.86 26.59
C ILE A 153 47.78 26.06 25.40
N ASP A 154 48.95 25.49 25.65
CA ASP A 154 49.63 24.29 25.15
C ASP A 154 49.16 23.56 23.89
N SER A 155 50.02 23.68 22.87
CA SER A 155 50.70 22.62 22.09
C SER A 155 50.10 21.21 22.01
N PHE A 156 49.80 20.80 20.77
CA PHE A 156 50.07 19.44 20.29
C PHE A 156 50.73 19.52 18.90
N ASP A 157 51.95 18.99 18.83
CA ASP A 157 52.75 18.85 17.61
C ASP A 157 52.13 17.81 16.67
N MET A 158 52.04 18.15 15.39
CA MET A 158 52.03 17.13 14.34
C MET A 158 52.79 17.59 13.09
N VAL A 159 53.75 16.74 12.75
CA VAL A 159 54.77 16.81 11.71
C VAL A 159 54.20 17.19 10.34
N LEU A 160 54.75 18.26 9.75
CA LEU A 160 54.52 18.70 8.38
C LEU A 160 55.77 18.41 7.55
N VAL A 161 55.64 17.49 6.59
CA VAL A 161 56.64 17.22 5.56
C VAL A 161 56.44 18.27 4.46
N SER A 162 57.45 19.14 4.29
CA SER A 162 57.56 20.08 3.18
C SER A 162 58.09 19.40 1.93
N SER A 163 57.38 19.57 0.82
CA SER A 163 57.97 19.59 -0.52
C SER A 163 57.37 20.77 -1.29
N ASN A 164 58.18 21.82 -1.45
CA ASN A 164 57.95 22.88 -2.42
C ASN A 164 58.30 22.35 -3.81
N GLU A 165 57.42 22.54 -4.80
CA GLU A 165 57.89 22.86 -6.14
C GLU A 165 56.82 23.60 -6.95
N SER A 166 57.33 24.44 -7.83
CA SER A 166 56.75 25.66 -8.37
C SER A 166 55.75 25.47 -9.51
N SER A 167 54.78 26.39 -9.54
CA SER A 167 53.85 26.72 -10.64
C SER A 167 54.49 26.85 -12.03
N PRO A 168 53.69 26.69 -13.10
CA PRO A 168 53.37 27.89 -13.88
C PRO A 168 51.87 28.09 -14.13
N LYS A 169 51.52 29.38 -14.21
CA LYS A 169 50.20 29.97 -14.40
C LYS A 169 49.62 29.64 -15.77
N ALA A 170 48.38 29.14 -15.81
CA ALA A 170 47.48 29.30 -16.93
C ALA A 170 46.07 29.60 -16.39
N ASN A 171 45.50 30.70 -16.86
CA ASN A 171 44.18 31.21 -16.48
C ASN A 171 43.08 30.33 -17.08
N GLU A 172 42.40 29.54 -16.26
CA GLU A 172 41.01 29.12 -16.50
C GLU A 172 40.26 29.18 -15.16
N SER A 173 39.48 30.24 -14.98
CA SER A 173 38.56 30.37 -13.87
C SER A 173 37.32 29.49 -14.10
N THR A 174 37.49 28.18 -13.96
CA THR A 174 36.37 27.29 -13.67
C THR A 174 36.15 27.39 -12.17
N GLU A 175 35.21 28.26 -11.76
CA GLU A 175 34.73 28.22 -10.38
C GLU A 175 34.26 26.78 -10.11
N PRO A 176 34.79 26.10 -9.08
CA PRO A 176 34.26 24.82 -8.69
C PRO A 176 32.80 25.10 -8.33
N ASN A 177 31.87 24.54 -9.11
CA ASN A 177 30.45 24.53 -8.81
C ASN A 177 30.30 23.89 -7.42
N ASN A 178 30.37 24.72 -6.39
CA ASN A 178 30.05 24.36 -5.03
C ASN A 178 28.61 23.89 -5.10
N LEU A 179 28.44 22.57 -5.04
CA LEU A 179 27.16 21.92 -4.77
C LEU A 179 26.69 22.48 -3.43
N VAL A 180 26.02 23.63 -3.48
CA VAL A 180 25.34 24.24 -2.34
C VAL A 180 24.28 23.23 -1.94
N ALA A 181 24.62 22.41 -0.95
CA ALA A 181 23.72 21.45 -0.37
C ALA A 181 22.51 22.24 0.15
N SER A 182 21.39 22.10 -0.57
CA SER A 182 20.08 22.54 -0.12
C SER A 182 19.91 22.19 1.35
N PRO A 183 19.29 23.06 2.18
CA PRO A 183 19.01 22.74 3.58
C PRO A 183 18.42 21.33 3.70
N PHE A 184 19.02 20.52 4.56
CA PHE A 184 18.77 19.09 4.68
C PHE A 184 17.27 18.83 4.94
N ASP A 185 16.57 18.37 3.90
CA ASP A 185 15.16 18.00 4.01
C ASP A 185 15.11 16.56 4.51
N GLN A 186 14.87 16.39 5.81
CA GLN A 186 14.81 15.08 6.48
C GLN A 186 13.79 14.10 5.85
N LYS A 187 12.88 14.58 4.99
CA LYS A 187 11.92 13.70 4.29
C LYS A 187 12.45 13.13 2.98
N LYS A 188 13.64 13.54 2.54
CA LYS A 188 14.23 13.11 1.28
C LYS A 188 15.42 12.22 1.56
N ALA A 189 15.36 11.00 1.04
CA ALA A 189 16.52 10.13 0.91
C ALA A 189 17.17 10.41 -0.44
N GLN A 190 18.49 10.54 -0.46
CA GLN A 190 19.24 10.77 -1.68
C GLN A 190 20.44 9.82 -1.76
N ASN A 191 20.69 9.26 -2.93
CA ASN A 191 21.86 8.43 -3.17
C ASN A 191 22.19 8.38 -4.67
N PRO A 192 23.47 8.37 -5.06
CA PRO A 192 23.85 8.21 -6.46
C PRO A 192 23.81 6.76 -6.99
N ASP A 193 23.76 5.75 -6.12
CA ASP A 193 23.78 4.35 -6.53
C ASP A 193 22.48 3.96 -7.27
N ILE A 194 22.63 3.35 -8.45
CA ILE A 194 21.51 2.81 -9.24
C ILE A 194 20.72 1.75 -8.46
N LYS A 195 21.37 0.99 -7.57
CA LYS A 195 20.71 -0.01 -6.73
C LYS A 195 19.74 0.63 -5.75
N PHE A 196 20.04 1.85 -5.29
CA PHE A 196 19.12 2.62 -4.46
C PHE A 196 17.88 3.06 -5.26
N GLU A 197 18.04 3.53 -6.51
CA GLU A 197 16.90 3.81 -7.39
C GLU A 197 16.05 2.54 -7.58
N LYS A 198 16.69 1.43 -7.96
CA LYS A 198 16.02 0.15 -8.21
C LYS A 198 15.25 -0.36 -6.99
N ALA A 199 15.83 -0.30 -5.80
CA ALA A 199 15.14 -0.66 -4.57
C ALA A 199 13.90 0.19 -4.29
N ASN A 200 13.97 1.52 -4.51
CA ASN A 200 12.80 2.39 -4.37
C ASN A 200 11.73 2.11 -5.43
N VAL A 201 12.12 1.84 -6.67
CA VAL A 201 11.16 1.50 -7.74
C VAL A 201 10.51 0.13 -7.47
N LEU A 202 11.25 -0.85 -6.95
CA LEU A 202 10.70 -2.13 -6.48
C LEU A 202 9.75 -1.94 -5.30
N LEU A 203 10.06 -1.07 -4.35
CA LEU A 203 9.15 -0.72 -3.26
C LEU A 203 7.82 -0.16 -3.83
N VAL A 204 7.90 0.75 -4.80
CA VAL A 204 6.73 1.29 -5.52
C VAL A 204 5.97 0.18 -6.25
N LEU A 205 6.67 -0.79 -6.87
CA LEU A 205 6.06 -1.94 -7.53
C LEU A 205 5.26 -2.78 -6.53
N GLY A 206 5.87 -3.11 -5.38
CA GLY A 206 5.21 -3.85 -4.31
C GLY A 206 3.96 -3.14 -3.77
N ILE A 207 4.03 -1.82 -3.55
CA ILE A 207 2.88 -1.03 -3.09
C ILE A 207 1.81 -0.90 -4.19
N SER A 208 2.20 -0.83 -5.47
CA SER A 208 1.23 -0.80 -6.58
C SER A 208 0.43 -2.09 -6.68
N LYS A 209 1.04 -3.25 -6.40
CA LYS A 209 0.32 -4.53 -6.29
C LYS A 209 -0.64 -4.57 -5.09
N LEU A 210 -0.25 -4.00 -3.94
CA LEU A 210 -1.20 -3.79 -2.84
C LEU A 210 -2.39 -2.97 -3.33
N LEU A 211 -2.14 -1.84 -4.00
CA LEU A 211 -3.21 -0.98 -4.51
C LEU A 211 -4.13 -1.72 -5.49
N ILE A 212 -3.58 -2.56 -6.37
CA ILE A 212 -4.36 -3.42 -7.26
C ILE A 212 -5.25 -4.37 -6.44
N ALA A 213 -4.70 -5.07 -5.45
CA ALA A 213 -5.51 -5.98 -4.61
C ALA A 213 -6.65 -5.25 -3.90
N TYR A 214 -6.36 -4.05 -3.38
CA TYR A 214 -7.33 -3.23 -2.65
C TYR A 214 -8.38 -2.56 -3.53
N THR A 215 -8.12 -2.36 -4.82
CA THR A 215 -9.09 -1.84 -5.79
C THR A 215 -9.82 -2.95 -6.55
N CYS A 216 -9.22 -4.13 -6.65
CA CYS A 216 -9.85 -5.33 -7.21
C CYS A 216 -10.91 -5.92 -6.27
N PHE A 217 -10.76 -5.70 -4.96
CA PHE A 217 -11.62 -6.30 -3.96
C PHE A 217 -11.87 -5.37 -2.77
N ASP A 218 -12.93 -4.56 -2.84
CA ASP A 218 -13.27 -3.61 -1.77
C ASP A 218 -13.64 -4.28 -0.43
N ARG A 219 -14.02 -5.57 -0.45
CA ARG A 219 -14.59 -6.28 0.71
C ARG A 219 -13.58 -7.09 1.50
N PHE A 220 -12.50 -6.45 1.99
CA PHE A 220 -11.56 -7.11 2.91
C PHE A 220 -12.21 -7.57 4.22
N GLU A 221 -13.38 -7.06 4.56
CA GLU A 221 -14.20 -7.57 5.65
C GLU A 221 -14.80 -8.92 5.30
N ILE A 222 -14.67 -9.87 6.22
CA ILE A 222 -15.29 -11.18 6.07
C ILE A 222 -16.78 -10.97 6.36
N TYR A 223 -17.54 -10.77 5.28
CA TYR A 223 -18.99 -10.74 5.37
C TYR A 223 -19.49 -12.15 5.58
N ILE A 224 -20.09 -12.37 6.75
CA ILE A 224 -20.97 -13.49 6.97
C ILE A 224 -22.31 -13.03 6.41
N ASP A 225 -22.57 -13.39 5.15
CA ASP A 225 -23.86 -13.08 4.52
C ASP A 225 -25.00 -13.60 5.38
N SER A 226 -26.19 -13.03 5.27
CA SER A 226 -27.38 -13.52 5.98
C SER A 226 -27.61 -15.02 5.75
N ASP A 227 -27.26 -15.53 4.57
CA ASP A 227 -27.33 -16.95 4.25
C ASP A 227 -26.17 -17.75 4.86
N SER A 228 -25.04 -17.09 5.11
CA SER A 228 -23.91 -17.62 5.87
C SER A 228 -24.12 -17.56 7.38
N SER A 229 -25.08 -16.78 7.87
CA SER A 229 -25.40 -16.75 9.31
C SER A 229 -25.86 -18.13 9.81
N TYR A 230 -26.48 -18.92 8.92
CA TYR A 230 -26.76 -20.34 9.17
C TYR A 230 -25.49 -21.19 9.33
N LEU A 231 -24.35 -20.78 8.76
CA LEU A 231 -23.06 -21.44 8.98
C LEU A 231 -22.50 -21.16 10.37
N MET A 232 -23.02 -20.18 11.11
CA MET A 232 -22.67 -19.96 12.51
C MET A 232 -23.64 -20.66 13.46
N LEU A 233 -24.82 -21.00 12.97
CA LEU A 233 -25.80 -21.78 13.72
C LEU A 233 -25.43 -23.28 13.68
N PRO A 234 -25.82 -24.04 14.71
CA PRO A 234 -25.66 -25.49 14.72
C PRO A 234 -26.44 -26.14 13.57
N ASN A 235 -25.84 -27.13 12.89
CA ASN A 235 -26.53 -27.86 11.83
C ASN A 235 -27.73 -28.61 12.41
N GLN A 236 -28.95 -28.15 12.10
CA GLN A 236 -30.18 -28.83 12.55
C GLN A 236 -30.39 -30.24 11.94
N LYS A 237 -29.59 -30.64 10.93
CA LYS A 237 -29.86 -31.83 10.13
C LYS A 237 -29.37 -33.14 10.75
N ASP A 238 -28.39 -33.11 11.67
CA ASP A 238 -27.73 -34.35 12.10
C ASP A 238 -28.42 -35.06 13.28
N HIS A 239 -29.46 -34.47 13.87
CA HIS A 239 -30.18 -35.06 15.01
C HIS A 239 -31.47 -35.81 14.65
N VAL A 240 -31.88 -35.84 13.38
CA VAL A 240 -33.20 -36.42 13.00
C VAL A 240 -33.13 -37.89 12.56
N GLU A 241 -31.95 -38.42 12.18
CA GLU A 241 -31.89 -39.76 11.55
C GLU A 241 -31.64 -40.95 12.50
N LYS A 242 -31.50 -40.76 13.82
CA LYS A 242 -31.27 -41.88 14.77
C LYS A 242 -32.28 -42.07 15.89
N SER A 243 -33.36 -41.28 15.97
CA SER A 243 -34.42 -41.51 16.96
C SER A 243 -35.67 -42.10 16.29
N ASN A 244 -35.63 -43.39 15.95
CA ASN A 244 -36.87 -44.17 15.85
C ASN A 244 -37.36 -44.43 17.29
N SER A 245 -38.62 -44.08 17.55
CA SER A 245 -39.36 -44.20 18.82
C SER A 245 -39.01 -43.17 19.90
N ILE A 246 -39.76 -42.06 19.90
CA ILE A 246 -40.61 -41.56 20.99
C ILE A 246 -41.15 -40.21 20.49
N SER A 247 -42.33 -40.26 19.86
CA SER A 247 -43.06 -39.05 19.50
C SER A 247 -43.68 -38.47 20.77
N ASN A 248 -43.07 -37.42 21.33
CA ASN A 248 -43.79 -36.46 22.16
C ASN A 248 -43.09 -35.09 22.13
N GLY A 249 -43.77 -34.11 21.51
CA GLY A 249 -43.88 -32.78 22.12
C GLY A 249 -43.02 -31.61 21.63
N PHE A 250 -42.01 -31.77 20.76
CA PHE A 250 -41.25 -30.60 20.28
C PHE A 250 -41.91 -29.94 19.06
N LYS A 251 -42.66 -28.86 19.30
CA LYS A 251 -43.17 -27.95 18.27
C LYS A 251 -41.99 -27.41 17.45
N LYS A 252 -41.95 -27.75 16.15
CA LYS A 252 -41.01 -27.18 15.17
C LYS A 252 -41.04 -25.65 15.24
N PHE A 253 -39.90 -25.04 15.53
CA PHE A 253 -39.66 -23.60 15.34
C PHE A 253 -39.59 -23.27 13.84
N SER A 254 -40.73 -23.25 13.16
CA SER A 254 -40.84 -22.78 11.77
C SER A 254 -41.00 -21.24 11.66
N GLY A 255 -41.11 -20.53 12.78
CA GLY A 255 -41.46 -19.10 12.83
C GLY A 255 -40.35 -18.08 12.62
N ILE A 256 -39.07 -18.46 12.48
CA ILE A 256 -37.96 -17.49 12.38
C ILE A 256 -37.59 -17.16 10.91
N LYS A 257 -38.16 -17.85 9.92
CA LYS A 257 -37.81 -17.64 8.50
C LYS A 257 -38.29 -16.31 7.89
N ASN A 258 -39.15 -15.54 8.57
CA ASN A 258 -39.76 -14.33 8.02
C ASN A 258 -39.43 -13.02 8.77
N ILE A 259 -38.41 -12.97 9.64
CA ILE A 259 -38.10 -11.76 10.43
C ILE A 259 -37.22 -10.75 9.66
N PHE A 260 -36.73 -11.07 8.46
CA PHE A 260 -35.91 -10.14 7.68
C PHE A 260 -36.25 -10.14 6.18
N PRO A 261 -36.87 -9.07 5.64
CA PRO A 261 -36.94 -8.84 4.21
C PRO A 261 -35.67 -8.12 3.76
N PHE A 262 -34.75 -8.81 3.08
CA PHE A 262 -33.65 -8.15 2.37
C PHE A 262 -33.87 -8.30 0.86
N ALA A 263 -34.11 -7.17 0.20
CA ALA A 263 -34.18 -7.09 -1.25
C ALA A 263 -32.79 -7.28 -1.86
N LYS A 264 -32.64 -8.26 -2.76
CA LYS A 264 -31.44 -8.42 -3.60
C LYS A 264 -31.37 -7.24 -4.58
N HIS A 265 -30.33 -6.41 -4.48
CA HIS A 265 -30.03 -5.38 -5.48
C HIS A 265 -28.87 -5.85 -6.35
N ALA A 266 -29.16 -6.05 -7.64
CA ALA A 266 -28.16 -6.26 -8.68
C ALA A 266 -27.44 -4.94 -8.99
N ILE A 267 -26.11 -4.96 -8.99
CA ILE A 267 -25.28 -3.87 -9.53
C ILE A 267 -25.01 -4.23 -10.99
N ASP A 268 -25.55 -3.42 -11.91
CA ASP A 268 -25.45 -3.65 -13.35
C ASP A 268 -24.04 -3.27 -13.87
N ILE A 269 -23.11 -4.22 -13.82
CA ILE A 269 -21.78 -4.11 -14.43
C ILE A 269 -21.87 -4.68 -15.85
N LYS A 270 -22.51 -3.95 -16.76
CA LYS A 270 -22.50 -4.27 -18.19
C LYS A 270 -22.11 -3.08 -19.03
N LYS A 271 -20.81 -2.73 -19.05
CA LYS A 271 -20.21 -1.93 -20.14
C LYS A 271 -18.67 -1.84 -20.15
N THR A 272 -17.96 -2.96 -20.11
CA THR A 272 -16.59 -3.00 -20.67
C THR A 272 -16.34 -4.39 -21.25
N GLY A 273 -16.26 -4.48 -22.58
CA GLY A 273 -15.87 -5.69 -23.28
C GLY A 273 -14.44 -6.06 -22.92
N ILE A 274 -14.28 -6.96 -21.97
CA ILE A 274 -13.04 -7.70 -21.76
C ILE A 274 -13.21 -8.97 -22.56
N GLN A 275 -12.64 -8.99 -23.77
CA GLN A 275 -12.25 -10.26 -24.38
C GLN A 275 -11.18 -10.85 -23.46
N SER A 276 -11.56 -11.87 -22.72
CA SER A 276 -10.64 -12.80 -22.10
C SER A 276 -9.58 -13.21 -23.13
N ILE A 277 -8.31 -12.95 -22.86
CA ILE A 277 -7.19 -13.56 -23.57
C ILE A 277 -7.18 -15.04 -23.17
N SER A 278 -8.04 -15.81 -23.80
CA SER A 278 -7.91 -17.26 -23.90
C SER A 278 -6.86 -17.53 -24.95
N HIS A 279 -5.80 -18.23 -24.57
CA HIS A 279 -4.94 -18.94 -25.51
C HIS A 279 -5.79 -20.05 -26.17
N GLU A 280 -6.56 -19.71 -27.20
CA GLU A 280 -7.28 -20.67 -28.03
C GLU A 280 -6.39 -21.18 -29.15
N LYS A 281 -6.11 -22.48 -29.09
CA LYS A 281 -5.75 -23.28 -30.26
C LYS A 281 -6.97 -23.36 -31.17
N ASN A 282 -6.72 -23.13 -32.46
CA ASN A 282 -7.68 -23.17 -33.56
C ASN A 282 -8.67 -24.34 -33.50
N GLY A 283 -9.96 -24.03 -33.47
CA GLY A 283 -11.05 -24.98 -33.61
C GLY A 283 -12.30 -24.30 -34.14
N THR A 284 -12.44 -24.23 -35.46
CA THR A 284 -13.64 -23.75 -36.16
C THR A 284 -14.82 -24.69 -35.93
N GLY A 285 -15.86 -24.20 -35.25
CA GLY A 285 -17.11 -24.94 -35.07
C GLY A 285 -18.30 -24.00 -34.85
N THR A 286 -19.04 -23.72 -35.92
CA THR A 286 -20.30 -22.97 -35.92
C THR A 286 -21.45 -23.80 -35.36
N THR A 287 -22.08 -23.36 -34.26
CA THR A 287 -23.45 -23.77 -33.92
C THR A 287 -24.26 -22.61 -33.32
N LYS A 288 -25.33 -22.25 -34.03
CA LYS A 288 -26.44 -21.40 -33.55
C LYS A 288 -27.28 -22.21 -32.56
N THR A 289 -27.54 -21.70 -31.36
CA THR A 289 -28.75 -22.07 -30.60
C THR A 289 -29.33 -20.87 -29.86
N ASN A 290 -30.62 -20.64 -30.13
CA ASN A 290 -31.51 -19.76 -29.39
C ASN A 290 -31.94 -20.46 -28.09
N GLY A 291 -31.99 -19.76 -26.97
CA GLY A 291 -32.56 -20.28 -25.73
C GLY A 291 -32.41 -19.32 -24.56
N LYS A 292 -33.37 -18.39 -24.43
CA LYS A 292 -33.63 -17.59 -23.22
C LYS A 292 -33.81 -18.55 -22.04
N ASP A 293 -32.83 -18.60 -21.12
CA ASP A 293 -32.95 -18.95 -19.70
C ASP A 293 -31.55 -18.88 -19.07
N SER A 294 -30.95 -17.68 -19.07
CA SER A 294 -29.71 -17.40 -18.36
C SER A 294 -29.95 -16.14 -17.55
N ASN A 295 -30.01 -16.22 -16.22
CA ASN A 295 -29.89 -15.06 -15.32
C ASN A 295 -29.82 -15.52 -13.87
N GLY A 296 -28.61 -15.61 -13.30
CA GLY A 296 -28.43 -15.75 -11.86
C GLY A 296 -27.12 -16.35 -11.35
N ILE A 297 -26.26 -16.91 -12.20
CA ILE A 297 -25.04 -17.64 -11.77
C ILE A 297 -23.74 -16.82 -11.95
N SER A 298 -23.76 -15.66 -12.61
CA SER A 298 -22.54 -14.90 -12.95
C SER A 298 -21.86 -14.18 -11.77
N ASP A 299 -22.61 -13.71 -10.79
CA ASP A 299 -22.06 -12.70 -9.85
C ASP A 299 -21.13 -13.32 -8.81
N ASP A 300 -21.34 -14.58 -8.42
CA ASP A 300 -20.50 -15.27 -7.44
C ASP A 300 -19.14 -15.69 -8.03
N SER A 301 -19.11 -16.10 -9.31
CA SER A 301 -17.86 -16.49 -9.97
C SER A 301 -16.91 -15.32 -10.15
N ASP A 302 -17.43 -14.16 -10.54
CA ASP A 302 -16.63 -12.96 -10.76
C ASP A 302 -16.04 -12.44 -9.45
N ASN A 303 -16.83 -12.49 -8.37
CA ASN A 303 -16.38 -12.12 -7.03
C ASN A 303 -15.30 -13.08 -6.48
N GLU A 304 -15.44 -14.39 -6.74
CA GLU A 304 -14.42 -15.37 -6.36
C GLU A 304 -13.12 -15.16 -7.14
N GLN A 305 -13.21 -14.92 -8.46
CA GLN A 305 -12.05 -14.65 -9.29
C GLN A 305 -11.32 -13.36 -8.88
N GLY A 306 -12.08 -12.28 -8.59
CA GLY A 306 -11.52 -11.02 -8.10
C GLY A 306 -10.80 -11.19 -6.76
N MET A 307 -11.35 -11.97 -5.84
CA MET A 307 -10.71 -12.29 -4.55
C MET A 307 -9.42 -13.10 -4.74
N LEU A 308 -9.43 -14.13 -5.59
CA LEU A 308 -8.23 -14.94 -5.87
C LEU A 308 -7.12 -14.10 -6.50
N ARG A 309 -7.48 -13.20 -7.41
CA ARG A 309 -6.55 -12.23 -7.98
C ARG A 309 -5.96 -11.33 -6.90
N ALA A 310 -6.80 -10.74 -6.04
CA ALA A 310 -6.32 -9.91 -4.94
C ALA A 310 -5.35 -10.68 -4.02
N VAL A 311 -5.65 -11.94 -3.68
CA VAL A 311 -4.74 -12.81 -2.91
C VAL A 311 -3.40 -12.98 -3.61
N GLN A 312 -3.40 -13.24 -4.92
CA GLN A 312 -2.16 -13.39 -5.70
C GLN A 312 -1.32 -12.11 -5.67
N GLU A 313 -1.94 -10.96 -5.94
CA GLU A 313 -1.25 -9.65 -5.94
C GLU A 313 -0.64 -9.31 -4.57
N LEU A 314 -1.34 -9.63 -3.47
CA LEU A 314 -0.82 -9.46 -2.11
C LEU A 314 0.39 -10.37 -1.83
N ARG A 315 0.35 -11.62 -2.28
CA ARG A 315 1.47 -12.57 -2.10
C ARG A 315 2.69 -12.17 -2.92
N GLU A 316 2.48 -11.72 -4.15
CA GLU A 316 3.56 -11.20 -5.01
C GLU A 316 4.14 -9.90 -4.43
N SER A 317 3.31 -9.02 -3.87
CA SER A 317 3.76 -7.83 -3.14
C SER A 317 4.67 -8.19 -1.96
N ALA A 318 4.26 -9.17 -1.14
CA ALA A 318 5.10 -9.68 -0.05
C ALA A 318 6.44 -10.24 -0.56
N GLY A 319 6.41 -10.94 -1.69
CA GLY A 319 7.60 -11.44 -2.39
C GLY A 319 8.57 -10.35 -2.80
N ILE A 320 8.06 -9.24 -3.34
CA ILE A 320 8.88 -8.09 -3.72
C ILE A 320 9.54 -7.46 -2.49
N PHE A 321 8.82 -7.31 -1.38
CA PHE A 321 9.40 -6.75 -0.15
C PHE A 321 10.48 -7.65 0.46
N GLU A 322 10.27 -8.97 0.44
CA GLU A 322 11.30 -9.95 0.83
C GLU A 322 12.53 -9.86 -0.06
N TYR A 323 12.34 -9.76 -1.37
CA TYR A 323 13.44 -9.62 -2.31
C TYR A 323 14.26 -8.34 -2.06
N ILE A 324 13.60 -7.21 -1.75
CA ILE A 324 14.31 -5.99 -1.33
C ILE A 324 15.10 -6.24 -0.04
N LEU A 325 14.48 -6.93 0.93
CA LEU A 325 15.11 -7.26 2.20
C LEU A 325 16.38 -8.10 2.02
N THR A 326 16.34 -9.14 1.20
CA THR A 326 17.46 -10.06 1.01
C THR A 326 18.54 -9.45 0.11
N GLU A 327 18.16 -8.85 -1.02
CA GLU A 327 19.12 -8.44 -2.05
C GLU A 327 19.69 -7.04 -1.87
N TYR A 328 18.92 -6.11 -1.29
CA TYR A 328 19.30 -4.71 -1.25
C TYR A 328 19.63 -4.20 0.15
N SER A 329 19.11 -4.81 1.23
CA SER A 329 19.32 -4.29 2.58
C SER A 329 20.79 -4.17 2.95
N SER A 330 21.61 -5.19 2.71
CA SER A 330 23.05 -5.17 3.03
C SER A 330 23.82 -4.14 2.21
N LYS A 331 23.39 -3.91 0.95
CA LYS A 331 24.01 -2.96 0.03
C LYS A 331 23.62 -1.51 0.35
N ILE A 332 22.43 -1.31 0.90
CA ILE A 332 21.85 0.01 1.24
C ILE A 332 22.17 0.41 2.69
N GLN A 333 22.70 -0.49 3.53
CA GLN A 333 23.06 -0.22 4.94
C GLN A 333 23.96 1.00 5.18
N ASN A 334 24.78 1.35 4.20
CA ASN A 334 25.69 2.50 4.29
C ASN A 334 25.02 3.84 3.95
N ILE A 335 23.79 3.81 3.43
CA ILE A 335 22.99 5.00 3.15
C ILE A 335 22.37 5.45 4.48
N THR A 336 22.16 6.76 4.68
CA THR A 336 21.44 7.31 5.84
C THR A 336 19.98 6.80 5.86
N ILE A 337 19.79 5.54 6.28
CA ILE A 337 18.53 4.78 6.28
C ILE A 337 17.51 5.36 7.25
N THR A 338 17.94 6.26 8.15
CA THR A 338 17.05 6.85 9.16
C THR A 338 15.79 7.45 8.55
N ASN A 339 15.81 7.85 7.26
CA ASN A 339 14.69 8.53 6.60
C ASN A 339 14.10 7.81 5.38
N SER A 340 14.41 6.54 5.13
CA SER A 340 13.94 5.83 3.92
C SER A 340 12.82 4.83 4.23
N ASP A 341 11.85 4.75 3.33
CA ASP A 341 10.85 3.67 3.31
C ASP A 341 11.50 2.29 3.04
N LEU A 342 12.81 2.27 2.73
CA LEU A 342 13.64 1.07 2.58
C LEU A 342 14.23 0.55 3.90
N ASN A 343 13.86 1.13 5.04
CA ASN A 343 14.23 0.58 6.34
C ASN A 343 13.72 -0.87 6.46
N CYS A 344 14.60 -1.79 6.88
CA CYS A 344 14.31 -3.23 6.94
C CYS A 344 13.05 -3.54 7.78
N THR A 345 12.82 -2.80 8.87
CA THR A 345 11.62 -2.97 9.70
C THR A 345 10.35 -2.52 8.96
N VAL A 346 10.40 -1.45 8.15
CA VAL A 346 9.26 -1.07 7.29
C VAL A 346 8.96 -2.17 6.28
N LEU A 347 9.98 -2.65 5.58
CA LEU A 347 9.82 -3.68 4.55
C LEU A 347 9.25 -4.97 5.15
N LEU A 348 9.72 -5.38 6.32
CA LEU A 348 9.20 -6.53 7.06
C LEU A 348 7.74 -6.31 7.52
N ILE A 349 7.40 -5.10 7.96
CA ILE A 349 6.01 -4.72 8.27
C ILE A 349 5.12 -4.85 7.03
N LEU A 350 5.54 -4.30 5.89
CA LEU A 350 4.78 -4.36 4.64
C LEU A 350 4.62 -5.80 4.15
N GLN A 351 5.68 -6.60 4.20
CA GLN A 351 5.65 -8.02 3.86
C GLN A 351 4.64 -8.80 4.72
N LYS A 352 4.74 -8.69 6.05
CA LYS A 352 3.82 -9.40 6.96
C LYS A 352 2.40 -8.90 6.83
N LEU A 353 2.20 -7.61 6.61
CA LEU A 353 0.88 -7.03 6.39
C LEU A 353 0.24 -7.57 5.11
N SER A 354 0.98 -7.62 4.00
CA SER A 354 0.52 -8.18 2.74
C SER A 354 0.11 -9.66 2.88
N LEU A 355 0.90 -10.46 3.60
CA LEU A 355 0.57 -11.87 3.87
C LEU A 355 -0.65 -12.03 4.78
N ALA A 356 -0.77 -11.20 5.82
CA ALA A 356 -1.92 -11.25 6.73
C ALA A 356 -3.22 -10.92 5.99
N ASP A 357 -3.19 -9.92 5.12
CA ASP A 357 -4.32 -9.55 4.27
C ASP A 357 -4.66 -10.66 3.25
N ALA A 358 -3.65 -11.33 2.68
CA ALA A 358 -3.87 -12.48 1.79
C ALA A 358 -4.51 -13.68 2.51
N ASP A 359 -3.99 -14.03 3.69
CA ASP A 359 -4.53 -15.09 4.55
C ASP A 359 -5.95 -14.76 5.01
N ARG A 360 -6.25 -13.48 5.29
CA ARG A 360 -7.58 -13.01 5.64
C ARG A 360 -8.60 -13.23 4.52
N LEU A 361 -8.24 -12.90 3.27
CA LEU A 361 -9.10 -13.16 2.11
C LEU A 361 -9.32 -14.66 1.89
N MET A 362 -8.27 -15.47 2.07
CA MET A 362 -8.38 -16.94 1.99
C MET A 362 -9.25 -17.52 3.11
N ALA A 363 -9.20 -16.97 4.32
CA ALA A 363 -10.11 -17.35 5.39
C ALA A 363 -11.57 -16.99 5.02
N GLY A 364 -11.80 -15.83 4.40
CA GLY A 364 -13.09 -15.46 3.82
C GLY A 364 -13.59 -16.47 2.78
N LYS A 365 -12.71 -16.92 1.88
CA LYS A 365 -13.00 -18.01 0.93
C LYS A 365 -13.39 -19.30 1.63
N ALA A 366 -12.62 -19.71 2.64
CA ALA A 366 -12.86 -20.92 3.42
C ALA A 366 -14.24 -20.93 4.10
N VAL A 367 -14.68 -19.75 4.58
CA VAL A 367 -16.04 -19.57 5.14
C VAL A 367 -17.11 -19.84 4.08
N ARG A 368 -16.97 -19.25 2.87
CA ARG A 368 -17.93 -19.46 1.76
C ARG A 368 -17.97 -20.92 1.31
N GLN A 369 -16.81 -21.58 1.30
CA GLN A 369 -16.68 -23.01 0.98
C GLN A 369 -17.13 -23.94 2.10
N LYS A 370 -17.62 -23.39 3.23
CA LYS A 370 -18.12 -24.16 4.38
C LYS A 370 -17.10 -25.15 4.93
N LEU A 371 -15.81 -24.76 4.97
CA LEU A 371 -14.80 -25.56 5.66
C LEU A 371 -15.17 -25.71 7.16
N THR A 372 -14.58 -26.73 7.80
CA THR A 372 -14.84 -26.98 9.23
C THR A 372 -14.53 -25.74 10.07
N PRO A 373 -15.33 -25.41 11.10
CA PRO A 373 -15.08 -24.26 11.97
C PRO A 373 -13.69 -24.27 12.60
N HIS A 374 -13.15 -25.46 12.91
CA HIS A 374 -11.78 -25.62 13.37
C HIS A 374 -10.75 -25.03 12.40
N ASN A 375 -10.76 -25.44 11.12
CA ASN A 375 -9.83 -24.92 10.12
C ASN A 375 -9.96 -23.41 9.93
N ILE A 376 -11.19 -22.90 9.84
CA ILE A 376 -11.45 -21.46 9.69
C ILE A 376 -10.89 -20.69 10.89
N SER A 377 -11.15 -21.15 12.12
CA SER A 377 -10.64 -20.50 13.33
C SER A 377 -9.11 -20.44 13.36
N ARG A 378 -8.42 -21.52 12.96
CA ARG A 378 -6.94 -21.55 12.91
C ARG A 378 -6.36 -20.64 11.83
N MET A 379 -7.03 -20.50 10.69
CA MET A 379 -6.63 -19.53 9.67
C MET A 379 -6.76 -18.09 10.19
N LEU A 380 -7.89 -17.76 10.82
CA LEU A 380 -8.12 -16.43 11.38
C LEU A 380 -7.17 -16.11 12.55
N LEU A 381 -6.83 -17.10 13.39
CA LEU A 381 -5.83 -16.93 14.44
C LEU A 381 -4.45 -16.62 13.87
N SER A 382 -4.04 -17.31 12.79
CA SER A 382 -2.79 -17.00 12.09
C SER A 382 -2.77 -15.56 11.57
N VAL A 383 -3.86 -15.09 10.99
CA VAL A 383 -3.98 -13.70 10.52
C VAL A 383 -3.85 -12.71 11.69
N SER A 384 -4.51 -13.00 12.83
CA SER A 384 -4.41 -12.19 14.04
C SER A 384 -2.97 -12.12 14.55
N GLU A 385 -2.29 -13.26 14.64
CA GLU A 385 -0.89 -13.37 15.08
C GLU A 385 0.04 -12.57 14.15
N GLN A 386 -0.19 -12.60 12.83
CA GLN A 386 0.59 -11.81 11.88
C GLN A 386 0.38 -10.30 12.06
N TYR A 387 -0.86 -9.84 12.29
CA TYR A 387 -1.10 -8.43 12.62
C TYR A 387 -0.47 -8.03 13.96
N ASP A 388 -0.46 -8.91 14.96
CA ASP A 388 0.22 -8.66 16.23
C ASP A 388 1.74 -8.49 16.03
N GLN A 389 2.36 -9.34 15.22
CA GLN A 389 3.78 -9.19 14.83
C GLN A 389 4.02 -7.84 14.13
N VAL A 390 3.12 -7.41 13.24
CA VAL A 390 3.20 -6.08 12.60
C VAL A 390 3.14 -4.96 13.65
N LEU A 391 2.26 -5.06 14.65
CA LEU A 391 2.16 -4.08 15.73
C LEU A 391 3.38 -4.06 16.63
N GLU A 392 3.99 -5.22 16.90
CA GLU A 392 5.24 -5.33 17.67
C GLU A 392 6.40 -4.66 16.92
N LEU A 393 6.58 -4.99 15.63
CA LEU A 393 7.57 -4.34 14.78
C LEU A 393 7.34 -2.82 14.71
N ALA A 394 6.08 -2.38 14.61
CA ALA A 394 5.75 -0.96 14.59
C ALA A 394 6.02 -0.23 15.93
N LYS A 395 6.13 -0.96 17.04
CA LYS A 395 6.51 -0.42 18.37
C LYS A 395 8.03 -0.37 18.55
N THR A 396 8.75 -1.41 18.09
CA THR A 396 10.21 -1.49 18.19
C THR A 396 10.90 -0.56 17.21
N MET A 397 10.22 -0.21 16.11
CA MET A 397 10.71 0.73 15.12
C MET A 397 10.99 2.11 15.74
N ARG A 398 12.28 2.42 15.90
CA ARG A 398 12.80 3.76 16.20
C ARG A 398 13.65 4.19 15.00
N LEU A 399 13.03 4.90 14.05
CA LEU A 399 13.75 5.45 12.88
C LEU A 399 14.72 6.56 13.32
N ASP A 400 14.26 7.39 14.26
CA ASP A 400 14.99 8.45 14.95
C ASP A 400 14.19 8.82 16.23
N ALA A 401 14.74 9.67 17.11
CA ALA A 401 14.00 10.21 18.26
C ALA A 401 12.67 10.93 17.87
N VAL A 402 12.53 11.29 16.60
CA VAL A 402 11.44 12.13 16.07
C VAL A 402 10.50 11.36 15.12
N GLN A 403 10.90 10.20 14.61
CA GLN A 403 10.16 9.52 13.55
C GLN A 403 9.52 8.22 14.03
N SER A 404 8.21 8.13 13.83
CA SER A 404 7.41 6.96 14.19
C SER A 404 6.35 6.74 13.12
N LEU A 405 5.98 5.49 12.87
CA LEU A 405 4.80 5.17 12.05
C LEU A 405 3.56 5.88 12.59
N SER A 406 2.69 6.31 11.66
CA SER A 406 1.50 7.08 12.02
C SER A 406 0.63 6.31 13.03
N SER A 407 0.11 7.03 14.02
CA SER A 407 -0.80 6.44 15.02
C SER A 407 -2.07 5.91 14.38
N GLU A 408 -2.51 6.51 13.27
CA GLU A 408 -3.62 6.04 12.45
C GLU A 408 -3.34 4.65 11.85
N PHE A 409 -2.14 4.44 11.29
CA PHE A 409 -1.74 3.12 10.79
C PHE A 409 -1.79 2.08 11.91
N LYS A 410 -1.15 2.35 13.06
CA LYS A 410 -1.13 1.44 14.21
C LYS A 410 -2.54 1.12 14.72
N ASN A 411 -3.41 2.13 14.80
CA ASN A 411 -4.79 1.95 15.20
C ASN A 411 -5.58 1.10 14.20
N ASN A 412 -5.42 1.35 12.89
CA ASN A 412 -6.11 0.57 11.86
C ASN A 412 -5.69 -0.90 11.86
N ILE A 413 -4.40 -1.19 12.03
CA ILE A 413 -3.91 -2.57 12.16
C ILE A 413 -4.46 -3.21 13.45
N LYS A 414 -4.43 -2.50 14.58
CA LYS A 414 -4.99 -2.99 15.85
C LYS A 414 -6.48 -3.31 15.75
N MET A 415 -7.27 -2.43 15.12
CA MET A 415 -8.70 -2.67 14.92
C MET A 415 -8.93 -3.90 14.02
N SER A 416 -8.11 -4.06 12.97
CA SER A 416 -8.18 -5.22 12.06
C SER A 416 -7.80 -6.52 12.77
N GLN A 417 -6.75 -6.51 13.60
CA GLN A 417 -6.32 -7.62 14.44
C GLN A 417 -7.45 -8.07 15.38
N GLN A 418 -8.00 -7.13 16.15
CA GLN A 418 -9.07 -7.40 17.11
C GLN A 418 -10.34 -7.94 16.43
N TYR A 419 -10.68 -7.40 15.26
CA TYR A 419 -11.82 -7.86 14.48
C TYR A 419 -11.65 -9.31 14.00
N VAL A 420 -10.48 -9.64 13.43
CA VAL A 420 -10.18 -10.99 12.97
C VAL A 420 -10.09 -11.97 14.14
N PHE A 421 -9.51 -11.57 15.27
CA PHE A 421 -9.48 -12.38 16.48
C PHE A 421 -10.89 -12.66 17.02
N ALA A 422 -11.77 -11.66 17.05
CA ALA A 422 -13.16 -11.86 17.43
C ALA A 422 -13.87 -12.86 16.50
N LEU A 423 -13.65 -12.78 15.18
CA LEU A 423 -14.18 -13.76 14.23
C LEU A 423 -13.66 -15.18 14.53
N ALA A 424 -12.37 -15.32 14.83
CA ALA A 424 -11.81 -16.62 15.19
C ALA A 424 -12.50 -17.23 16.42
N LEU A 425 -12.74 -16.42 17.45
CA LEU A 425 -13.47 -16.82 18.65
C LEU A 425 -14.91 -17.25 18.35
N VAL A 426 -15.59 -16.61 17.39
CA VAL A 426 -16.94 -17.05 16.97
C VAL A 426 -16.89 -18.46 16.37
N PHE A 427 -15.91 -18.77 15.54
CA PHE A 427 -15.76 -20.12 14.98
C PHE A 427 -15.30 -21.16 16.01
N LEU A 428 -14.48 -20.78 17.01
CA LEU A 428 -14.17 -21.64 18.15
C LEU A 428 -15.40 -21.93 19.01
N ALA A 429 -16.23 -20.91 19.26
CA ALA A 429 -17.50 -21.07 19.98
C ALA A 429 -18.41 -22.06 19.26
N LYS A 430 -18.52 -21.94 17.94
CA LYS A 430 -19.26 -22.90 17.11
C LYS A 430 -18.69 -24.31 17.22
N MET A 431 -17.38 -24.47 17.10
CA MET A 431 -16.72 -25.78 17.22
C MET A 431 -16.97 -26.42 18.59
N SER A 432 -16.86 -25.67 19.69
CA SER A 432 -17.14 -26.19 21.03
C SER A 432 -18.61 -26.54 21.20
N PHE A 433 -19.52 -25.75 20.63
CA PHE A 433 -20.95 -26.07 20.61
C PHE A 433 -21.23 -27.38 19.87
N GLU A 434 -20.63 -27.59 18.68
CA GLU A 434 -20.75 -28.82 17.89
C GLU A 434 -20.18 -30.06 18.63
N LYS A 435 -19.27 -29.85 19.59
CA LYS A 435 -18.70 -30.90 20.45
C LYS A 435 -19.46 -31.10 21.76
N ASN A 436 -20.55 -30.37 21.99
CA ASN A 436 -21.27 -30.33 23.28
C ASN A 436 -20.38 -29.87 24.46
N GLU A 437 -19.41 -28.99 24.20
CA GLU A 437 -18.68 -28.25 25.26
C GLU A 437 -19.39 -26.89 25.44
N PHE A 438 -20.59 -26.89 26.02
CA PHE A 438 -21.48 -25.73 26.06
C PHE A 438 -20.90 -24.56 26.87
N GLY A 439 -20.19 -24.85 27.97
CA GLY A 439 -19.56 -23.83 28.81
C GLY A 439 -18.50 -23.05 28.02
N PHE A 440 -17.62 -23.76 27.31
CA PHE A 440 -16.61 -23.15 26.45
C PHE A 440 -17.24 -22.38 25.27
N ALA A 441 -18.31 -22.90 24.66
CA ALA A 441 -19.02 -22.19 23.61
C ALA A 441 -19.53 -20.82 24.09
N VAL A 442 -20.13 -20.75 25.28
CA VAL A 442 -20.55 -19.50 25.92
C VAL A 442 -19.36 -18.59 26.24
N GLY A 443 -18.27 -19.16 26.76
CA GLY A 443 -17.04 -18.42 27.06
C GLY A 443 -16.47 -17.70 25.83
N TYR A 444 -16.23 -18.43 24.74
CA TYR A 444 -15.67 -17.87 23.50
C TYR A 444 -16.57 -16.78 22.89
N ILE A 445 -17.88 -17.03 22.78
CA ILE A 445 -18.79 -16.07 22.14
C ILE A 445 -19.00 -14.81 23.01
N LYS A 446 -18.92 -14.94 24.35
CA LYS A 446 -18.92 -13.80 25.28
C LYS A 446 -17.70 -12.90 25.09
N GLU A 447 -16.51 -13.48 24.94
CA GLU A 447 -15.27 -12.73 24.68
C GLU A 447 -15.32 -12.04 23.31
N ALA A 448 -15.73 -12.76 22.27
CA ALA A 448 -15.91 -12.20 20.92
C ALA A 448 -16.86 -10.98 20.94
N ARG A 449 -17.99 -11.09 21.64
CA ARG A 449 -18.94 -10.00 21.84
C ARG A 449 -18.31 -8.79 22.52
N SER A 450 -17.53 -9.00 23.57
CA SER A 450 -16.87 -7.90 24.28
C SER A 450 -15.91 -7.13 23.37
N ILE A 451 -15.16 -7.84 22.52
CA ILE A 451 -14.21 -7.22 21.58
C ILE A 451 -14.97 -6.41 20.53
N LEU A 452 -16.00 -6.98 19.92
CA LEU A 452 -16.80 -6.32 18.89
C LEU A 452 -17.51 -5.07 19.40
N ARG A 453 -18.00 -5.09 20.64
CA ARG A 453 -18.59 -3.91 21.27
C ARG A 453 -17.56 -2.79 21.44
N LYS A 454 -16.36 -3.10 21.94
CA LYS A 454 -15.25 -2.14 22.03
C LYS A 454 -14.87 -1.55 20.67
N LEU A 455 -14.83 -2.37 19.62
CA LEU A 455 -14.55 -1.91 18.25
C LEU A 455 -15.63 -0.96 17.74
N TYR A 456 -16.89 -1.31 17.95
CA TYR A 456 -18.04 -0.48 17.59
C TYR A 456 -18.00 0.87 18.30
N ASP A 457 -17.77 0.88 19.61
CA ASP A 457 -17.68 2.10 20.43
C ASP A 457 -16.47 2.97 20.06
N SER A 458 -15.34 2.33 19.73
CA SER A 458 -14.13 3.04 19.27
C SER A 458 -14.38 3.77 17.94
N GLN A 459 -15.15 3.16 17.03
CA GLN A 459 -15.47 3.79 15.74
C GLN A 459 -16.50 4.91 15.88
N THR A 460 -17.49 4.79 16.76
CA THR A 460 -18.49 5.83 17.00
C THR A 460 -17.94 7.03 17.78
N SER A 461 -16.94 6.80 18.64
CA SER A 461 -16.26 7.86 19.41
C SER A 461 -15.28 8.71 18.59
N MET A 462 -14.81 8.23 17.44
CA MET A 462 -14.02 9.05 16.51
C MET A 462 -14.92 10.11 15.87
N SER A 463 -14.93 11.31 16.46
CA SER A 463 -15.85 12.37 16.06
C SER A 463 -15.80 12.69 14.55
N PRO A 464 -16.96 12.99 13.92
CA PRO A 464 -17.02 13.44 12.52
C PRO A 464 -16.13 14.65 12.20
N SER A 465 -15.75 15.42 13.23
CA SER A 465 -14.90 16.61 13.16
C SER A 465 -13.51 16.31 12.59
N LYS A 466 -12.93 15.12 12.86
CA LYS A 466 -11.65 14.71 12.26
C LYS A 466 -11.81 14.23 10.81
N LEU A 467 -12.97 13.69 10.46
CA LEU A 467 -13.29 13.21 9.11
C LEU A 467 -13.50 14.37 8.10
N LEU A 468 -14.07 15.50 8.54
CA LEU A 468 -14.27 16.68 7.70
C LEU A 468 -12.97 17.45 7.41
N SER A 469 -11.99 17.41 8.32
CA SER A 469 -10.67 18.04 8.09
C SER A 469 -9.89 17.41 6.93
N TYR A 470 -10.16 16.15 6.58
CA TYR A 470 -9.45 15.45 5.51
C TYR A 470 -10.03 15.74 4.11
N LYS A 471 -11.32 16.08 4.00
CA LYS A 471 -11.95 16.43 2.71
C LYS A 471 -11.66 17.86 2.25
N GLY A 472 -11.16 18.75 3.11
CA GLY A 472 -11.02 20.18 2.82
C GLY A 472 -9.65 20.67 2.31
N SER A 473 -8.66 19.79 2.11
CA SER A 473 -7.27 20.22 1.87
C SER A 473 -6.80 20.20 0.40
N SER A 474 -7.61 19.71 -0.56
CA SER A 474 -7.14 19.46 -1.94
C SER A 474 -7.70 20.37 -3.05
N SER A 475 -8.47 21.43 -2.75
CA SER A 475 -8.85 22.40 -3.79
C SER A 475 -8.96 23.84 -3.28
N LYS A 476 -7.82 24.52 -3.19
CA LYS A 476 -7.74 25.97 -3.42
C LYS A 476 -6.97 26.22 -4.71
N THR A 477 -7.61 25.90 -5.84
CA THR A 477 -7.28 26.57 -7.10
C THR A 477 -7.93 27.95 -7.03
N GLY A 478 -7.09 28.99 -7.01
CA GLY A 478 -7.53 30.37 -7.06
C GLY A 478 -8.29 30.62 -8.35
N ALA A 479 -9.58 30.91 -8.23
CA ALA A 479 -10.33 31.58 -9.29
C ALA A 479 -9.93 33.06 -9.24
N ASN A 480 -9.07 33.46 -10.17
CA ASN A 480 -8.91 34.87 -10.51
C ASN A 480 -10.25 35.37 -11.07
N SER A 481 -10.81 36.39 -10.41
CA SER A 481 -11.94 37.15 -10.92
C SER A 481 -11.50 37.93 -12.16
N LEU A 482 -11.96 37.50 -13.33
CA LEU A 482 -12.04 38.35 -14.50
C LEU A 482 -13.44 38.98 -14.49
N ALA A 483 -13.47 40.27 -14.19
CA ALA A 483 -14.63 41.11 -14.39
C ALA A 483 -14.96 41.17 -15.88
N PHE A 484 -16.14 40.68 -16.25
CA PHE A 484 -16.77 41.01 -17.53
C PHE A 484 -18.04 41.79 -17.23
N SER A 485 -17.95 43.10 -17.46
CA SER A 485 -19.08 44.01 -17.57
C SER A 485 -19.80 43.70 -18.89
N GLY A 486 -21.06 43.33 -18.81
CA GLY A 486 -21.91 43.04 -19.96
C GLY A 486 -23.37 43.27 -19.59
N ASN A 487 -23.77 44.52 -19.75
CA ASN A 487 -25.14 45.02 -19.70
C ASN A 487 -25.94 44.39 -20.85
N ASP A 488 -27.04 43.70 -20.59
CA ASP A 488 -28.25 43.82 -21.42
C ASP A 488 -29.48 43.15 -20.80
N GLY A 489 -30.58 43.88 -20.89
CA GLY A 489 -31.88 43.53 -20.34
C GLY A 489 -32.60 42.46 -21.16
N GLY A 490 -33.38 41.64 -20.46
CA GLY A 490 -34.23 40.63 -21.07
C GLY A 490 -35.25 40.09 -20.08
N SER A 491 -36.38 40.78 -19.99
CA SER A 491 -37.58 40.35 -19.26
C SER A 491 -38.09 39.02 -19.84
N GLY A 492 -37.92 37.93 -19.09
CA GLY A 492 -38.47 36.62 -19.41
C GLY A 492 -39.07 35.97 -18.16
N ARG A 493 -40.39 36.15 -17.98
CA ARG A 493 -41.21 35.37 -17.04
C ARG A 493 -41.19 33.90 -17.47
N TYR A 494 -40.55 33.04 -16.69
CA TYR A 494 -40.82 31.61 -16.70
C TYR A 494 -41.24 31.16 -15.31
N SER A 495 -42.45 30.62 -15.27
CA SER A 495 -43.14 29.97 -14.18
C SER A 495 -42.32 28.84 -13.58
N LEU A 496 -42.07 28.95 -12.27
CA LEU A 496 -41.68 27.86 -11.38
C LEU A 496 -42.80 26.81 -11.36
N SER A 497 -42.68 25.74 -12.13
CA SER A 497 -43.42 24.50 -11.85
C SER A 497 -42.60 23.64 -10.91
N SER A 498 -43.11 23.58 -9.68
CA SER A 498 -42.84 22.53 -8.71
C SER A 498 -43.22 21.18 -9.31
N ASN A 499 -42.25 20.32 -9.58
CA ASN A 499 -42.38 18.87 -9.53
C ASN A 499 -41.01 18.24 -9.77
N ARG A 500 -40.32 17.96 -8.67
CA ARG A 500 -39.23 16.98 -8.65
C ARG A 500 -39.26 16.27 -7.31
N ASP A 501 -40.24 15.39 -7.19
CA ASP A 501 -40.26 14.35 -6.18
C ASP A 501 -39.01 13.48 -6.35
N GLY A 502 -38.02 13.74 -5.50
CA GLY A 502 -37.65 12.74 -4.51
C GLY A 502 -37.12 11.40 -5.01
N TYR A 503 -36.21 11.37 -5.99
CA TYR A 503 -35.16 10.34 -5.97
C TYR A 503 -34.21 10.70 -4.82
N GLY A 504 -34.66 10.40 -3.60
CA GLY A 504 -33.80 10.36 -2.43
C GLY A 504 -32.68 9.40 -2.76
N GLY A 505 -31.51 9.95 -3.07
CA GLY A 505 -30.29 9.19 -3.13
C GLY A 505 -30.17 8.48 -1.80
N MET A 506 -30.49 7.18 -1.80
CA MET A 506 -30.18 6.29 -0.70
C MET A 506 -28.67 6.37 -0.59
N SER A 507 -28.22 7.26 0.29
CA SER A 507 -26.90 7.20 0.88
C SER A 507 -26.73 5.74 1.25
N SER A 508 -25.89 5.05 0.50
CA SER A 508 -25.46 3.70 0.80
C SER A 508 -24.76 3.81 2.14
N TYR A 509 -25.55 3.72 3.20
CA TYR A 509 -25.08 3.63 4.56
C TYR A 509 -24.12 2.47 4.54
N SER A 510 -22.82 2.76 4.51
CA SER A 510 -21.78 1.76 4.63
C SER A 510 -22.06 1.14 5.99
N SER A 511 -22.73 -0.01 5.97
CA SER A 511 -23.17 -0.65 7.20
C SER A 511 -21.91 -0.96 7.95
N ASN A 512 -21.73 -0.32 9.11
CA ASN A 512 -20.56 -0.54 9.94
C ASN A 512 -20.41 -2.06 10.13
N PRO A 513 -19.31 -2.67 9.64
CA PRO A 513 -19.15 -4.13 9.62
C PRO A 513 -19.15 -4.72 11.03
N TYR A 514 -18.63 -3.96 12.00
CA TYR A 514 -18.62 -4.35 13.41
C TYR A 514 -20.03 -4.42 13.97
N LYS A 515 -20.91 -3.48 13.57
CA LYS A 515 -22.32 -3.48 14.00
C LYS A 515 -23.06 -4.69 13.44
N ALA A 516 -22.90 -4.97 12.15
CA ALA A 516 -23.55 -6.11 11.50
C ALA A 516 -23.14 -7.43 12.16
N LEU A 517 -21.84 -7.62 12.40
CA LEU A 517 -21.32 -8.81 13.07
C LEU A 517 -21.75 -8.89 14.55
N LEU A 518 -21.74 -7.77 15.28
CA LEU A 518 -22.14 -7.71 16.68
C LEU A 518 -23.59 -8.18 16.88
N VAL A 519 -24.51 -7.81 15.99
CA VAL A 519 -25.91 -8.27 16.04
C VAL A 519 -26.00 -9.80 15.90
N GLN A 520 -25.20 -10.39 15.00
CA GLN A 520 -25.15 -11.85 14.84
C GLN A 520 -24.58 -12.52 16.10
N VAL A 521 -23.51 -11.96 16.66
CA VAL A 521 -22.85 -12.48 17.86
C VAL A 521 -23.74 -12.38 19.11
N GLU A 522 -24.55 -11.33 19.26
CA GLU A 522 -25.55 -11.25 20.35
C GLU A 522 -26.59 -12.38 20.25
N SER A 523 -27.02 -12.70 19.03
CA SER A 523 -27.97 -13.79 18.77
C SER A 523 -27.38 -15.16 19.12
N LEU A 524 -26.12 -15.40 18.72
CA LEU A 524 -25.38 -16.62 19.07
C LEU A 524 -25.12 -16.72 20.57
N PHE A 525 -24.74 -15.62 21.23
CA PHE A 525 -24.53 -15.59 22.68
C PHE A 525 -25.82 -15.97 23.43
N ALA A 526 -26.97 -15.44 23.03
CA ALA A 526 -28.25 -15.81 23.62
C ALA A 526 -28.60 -17.29 23.42
N LEU A 527 -28.35 -17.83 22.21
CA LEU A 527 -28.58 -19.25 21.89
C LEU A 527 -27.68 -20.17 22.73
N TYR A 528 -26.37 -19.93 22.74
CA TYR A 528 -25.42 -20.78 23.45
C TYR A 528 -25.64 -20.72 24.96
N THR A 529 -25.93 -19.53 25.51
CA THR A 529 -26.26 -19.36 26.93
C THR A 529 -27.51 -20.16 27.28
N ARG A 530 -28.59 -20.02 26.50
CA ARG A 530 -29.82 -20.79 26.74
C ARG A 530 -29.58 -22.30 26.71
N ASN A 531 -28.81 -22.83 25.77
CA ASN A 531 -28.52 -24.25 25.68
C ASN A 531 -27.63 -24.72 26.84
N ASN A 532 -26.67 -23.91 27.28
CA ASN A 532 -25.91 -24.23 28.48
C ASN A 532 -26.80 -24.22 29.73
N ASP A 533 -27.69 -23.25 29.88
CA ASP A 533 -28.58 -23.14 31.04
C ASP A 533 -29.70 -24.20 31.09
N THR A 534 -29.96 -24.90 29.99
CA THR A 534 -31.07 -25.87 29.88
C THR A 534 -30.62 -27.31 29.62
N ILE A 535 -29.48 -27.50 28.97
CA ILE A 535 -28.98 -28.82 28.54
C ILE A 535 -27.62 -29.11 29.17
N GLY A 536 -26.65 -28.20 28.99
CA GLY A 536 -25.25 -28.47 29.37
C GLY A 536 -24.99 -28.39 30.87
N PHE A 537 -25.53 -27.37 31.52
CA PHE A 537 -25.23 -26.96 32.91
C PHE A 537 -23.73 -26.88 33.20
N GLU A 538 -22.91 -26.59 32.18
CA GLU A 538 -21.46 -26.53 32.32
C GLU A 538 -21.05 -25.18 32.93
N PRO A 539 -20.00 -25.16 33.77
CA PRO A 539 -19.42 -23.91 34.23
C PRO A 539 -18.87 -23.13 33.02
N VAL A 540 -19.17 -21.84 32.96
CA VAL A 540 -18.61 -20.96 31.93
C VAL A 540 -17.18 -20.62 32.32
N PRO A 541 -16.17 -20.95 31.49
CA PRO A 541 -14.76 -20.73 31.82
C PRO A 541 -14.45 -19.24 31.92
N ASP A 542 -13.44 -18.91 32.72
CA ASP A 542 -12.95 -17.55 32.84
C ASP A 542 -12.10 -17.14 31.61
N SER A 543 -11.70 -15.87 31.53
CA SER A 543 -10.90 -15.38 30.41
C SER A 543 -9.52 -16.03 30.29
N ASN A 544 -8.94 -16.54 31.38
CA ASN A 544 -7.63 -17.18 31.36
C ASN A 544 -7.73 -18.61 30.84
N GLU A 545 -8.74 -19.36 31.29
CA GLU A 545 -9.07 -20.70 30.80
C GLU A 545 -9.40 -20.69 29.31
N ILE A 546 -10.19 -19.70 28.86
CA ILE A 546 -10.48 -19.48 27.44
C ILE A 546 -9.18 -19.32 26.66
N ARG A 547 -8.28 -18.42 27.10
CA ARG A 547 -7.00 -18.16 26.42
C ARG A 547 -6.09 -19.39 26.39
N ALA A 548 -6.07 -20.18 27.46
CA ALA A 548 -5.28 -21.40 27.53
C ALA A 548 -5.73 -22.49 26.55
N ARG A 549 -7.00 -22.45 26.11
CA ARG A 549 -7.59 -23.39 25.16
C ARG A 549 -7.56 -22.91 23.70
N ILE A 550 -7.15 -21.66 23.43
CA ILE A 550 -7.03 -21.15 22.06
C ILE A 550 -5.89 -21.89 21.34
N PRO A 551 -6.15 -22.56 20.21
CA PRO A 551 -5.11 -23.25 19.46
C PRO A 551 -4.18 -22.24 18.76
N LEU A 552 -2.97 -22.67 18.40
CA LEU A 552 -2.09 -21.86 17.57
C LEU A 552 -2.66 -21.69 16.15
N GLY A 553 -2.46 -20.51 15.58
CA GLY A 553 -2.73 -20.21 14.19
C GLY A 553 -2.05 -21.20 13.23
N ARG A 554 -2.63 -21.34 12.03
CA ARG A 554 -1.99 -22.06 10.91
C ARG A 554 -1.92 -21.15 9.69
N PRO A 555 -0.72 -20.74 9.22
CA PRO A 555 -0.61 -19.95 8.00
C PRO A 555 -1.03 -20.78 6.79
N PHE A 556 -1.66 -20.12 5.82
CA PHE A 556 -2.20 -20.79 4.64
C PHE A 556 -1.46 -20.40 3.37
N ASN A 557 -1.14 -19.12 3.22
CA ASN A 557 -0.35 -18.65 2.11
C ASN A 557 1.14 -18.75 2.40
N GLN A 558 1.87 -19.10 1.35
CA GLN A 558 3.33 -18.96 1.30
C GLN A 558 3.68 -17.72 0.51
N LEU A 559 4.81 -17.11 0.88
CA LEU A 559 5.41 -16.05 0.10
C LEU A 559 5.65 -16.53 -1.34
N VAL A 560 5.26 -15.70 -2.32
CA VAL A 560 5.61 -15.95 -3.72
C VAL A 560 6.95 -15.28 -3.96
N GLU A 561 7.98 -16.05 -4.26
CA GLU A 561 9.31 -15.51 -4.55
C GLU A 561 9.23 -14.56 -5.75
N TYR A 562 9.70 -13.32 -5.57
CA TYR A 562 9.85 -12.40 -6.69
C TYR A 562 11.09 -12.77 -7.50
N LYS A 563 10.87 -13.09 -8.78
CA LYS A 563 11.95 -13.34 -9.73
C LYS A 563 12.06 -12.12 -10.64
N PRO A 564 13.20 -11.39 -10.61
CA PRO A 564 13.46 -10.34 -11.57
C PRO A 564 13.32 -10.89 -13.00
N PRO A 565 12.83 -10.09 -13.95
CA PRO A 565 12.72 -10.51 -15.34
C PRO A 565 14.10 -10.94 -15.85
N GLN A 566 14.22 -12.22 -16.18
CA GLN A 566 15.40 -12.73 -16.86
C GLN A 566 15.30 -12.26 -18.30
N ILE A 567 16.10 -11.26 -18.67
CA ILE A 567 16.17 -10.83 -20.07
C ILE A 567 16.81 -11.97 -20.84
N SER A 568 15.99 -12.67 -21.63
CA SER A 568 16.43 -13.74 -22.51
C SER A 568 17.57 -13.20 -23.38
N THR A 569 18.79 -13.69 -23.14
CA THR A 569 20.02 -13.33 -23.88
C THR A 569 19.95 -13.63 -25.38
N LEU A 570 18.85 -14.22 -25.85
CA LEU A 570 18.66 -14.68 -27.22
C LEU A 570 18.58 -13.56 -28.27
N LEU A 571 18.26 -12.32 -27.92
CA LEU A 571 18.12 -11.24 -28.92
C LEU A 571 19.43 -10.55 -29.32
N LEU A 572 20.57 -10.89 -28.71
CA LEU A 572 21.84 -10.23 -29.01
C LEU A 572 22.70 -10.96 -30.05
N ASN A 573 22.38 -12.21 -30.39
CA ASN A 573 23.18 -12.99 -31.36
C ASN A 573 22.75 -12.78 -32.82
N ASP A 574 21.58 -12.19 -33.08
CA ASP A 574 21.06 -12.05 -34.44
C ASP A 574 21.78 -10.96 -35.27
N ASN A 575 22.62 -10.13 -34.64
CA ASN A 575 23.43 -9.12 -35.35
C ASN A 575 24.79 -9.63 -35.84
N GLU A 576 25.24 -10.84 -35.45
CA GLU A 576 26.47 -11.44 -36.01
C GLU A 576 26.22 -12.27 -37.28
N LEU A 577 24.97 -12.55 -37.66
CA LEU A 577 24.66 -13.31 -38.87
C LEU A 577 24.58 -12.47 -40.16
N GLY A 578 24.88 -11.17 -40.11
CA GLY A 578 24.80 -10.26 -41.25
C GLY A 578 26.05 -10.18 -42.14
N SER A 579 27.16 -10.83 -41.79
CA SER A 579 28.43 -10.70 -42.53
C SER A 579 28.99 -12.01 -43.09
N HIS A 580 28.19 -13.08 -43.20
CA HIS A 580 28.55 -14.17 -44.11
C HIS A 580 28.21 -13.78 -45.55
N GLN A 581 29.25 -13.31 -46.21
CA GLN A 581 29.34 -13.06 -47.63
C GLN A 581 28.70 -14.17 -48.45
N HIS A 582 27.98 -13.74 -49.48
CA HIS A 582 27.84 -14.43 -50.76
C HIS A 582 29.16 -15.13 -51.16
N GLU A 583 29.26 -16.42 -50.91
CA GLU A 583 30.00 -17.32 -51.80
C GLU A 583 29.01 -18.40 -52.28
N GLY A 584 28.85 -18.46 -53.60
CA GLY A 584 27.89 -19.32 -54.26
C GLY A 584 28.24 -20.80 -54.09
N GLY A 585 27.21 -21.65 -54.14
CA GLY A 585 27.42 -23.08 -54.15
C GLY A 585 26.14 -23.89 -54.06
N GLU A 586 25.66 -24.33 -55.22
CA GLU A 586 24.93 -25.57 -55.47
C GLU A 586 23.60 -25.87 -54.76
N LYS A 587 22.57 -25.92 -55.60
CA LYS A 587 21.33 -26.68 -55.40
C LYS A 587 21.66 -28.15 -55.11
N GLN A 588 21.24 -28.66 -53.96
CA GLN A 588 20.91 -30.07 -53.81
C GLN A 588 19.42 -30.21 -53.47
N GLU A 589 18.69 -30.82 -54.41
CA GLU A 589 17.43 -31.49 -54.16
C GLU A 589 17.66 -32.62 -53.15
N LEU A 590 16.88 -32.65 -52.07
CA LEU A 590 16.63 -33.89 -51.35
C LEU A 590 15.17 -33.94 -50.89
N LEU A 591 14.50 -34.97 -51.41
CA LEU A 591 13.23 -35.53 -50.94
C LEU A 591 13.30 -35.81 -49.42
N PHE A 592 12.26 -35.40 -48.69
CA PHE A 592 11.42 -36.30 -47.87
C PHE A 592 10.12 -35.59 -47.46
#